data_AF-A0A417EEH6-F1
#
_entry.id   AF-A0A417EEH6-F1
#
_cell.length_a   1.000
_cell.length_b   1.000
_cell.length_c   1.000
_cell.angle_alpha   90.00
_cell.angle_beta   90.00
_cell.angle_gamma   90.00
#
_symmetry.space_group_name_H-M   'P 1'
#
loop_
_entity.id
_entity.type
_entity.pdbx_description
1 polymer ?
#
loop_
_entity_poly.entity_id
_entity_poly.type
_entity_poly.pdbx_seq_one_letter_code
_entity_poly.pdbx_strand_id
1 'polypeptide(L)'
;MKCPNCGAEMKEGTLYCEHCGEDIHIVPDFEPEIEYNMEQTLHDIAREMTPEEDATDDQDVQQSMTELQDWDEEPLENTAKHPFRWKFIVLILVLAVVAVVCTGFGISYSHYHSAEYQIKSAREYVASGEYDQAITCYERALEIDPGNITLKFELADIYFQKNNKMEYEYLLREIVADAAATSEQLESAYGKLIAIYAAREDYKTINDLLLNCGNVNIMSKYQSYMAMEPEFSLQEGYYTSIQPLKLTTFGSGKIYYTTDETEPGEHSLLYTAPILLESGDYCIKAVYINENGISSPVVTKNYHIEIEELSAPEVTAVSGDYEFPINIEVTDGYDVYYTTDGSDPTQNSTVYNGPIPMPLGKSVFRFIRIAEGRKSEIVEKSYNLVMNTEFMPEDAVTKVVNYAIESGKITEASGSFDESAAAYLYQYQYVTNINKIDDFYVVAEIYRGEDGTVTKTGNLFAVNAYTRELYKLQTDESGRHYTLGDRLDI
;
A
#
# COMPACT_ATOMS: atom_id res chain seq x y z
N MET A 1 -30.95 8.91 7.10
CA MET A 1 -31.37 8.06 8.24
C MET A 1 -30.53 8.42 9.47
N LYS A 2 -30.93 8.10 10.72
CA LYS A 2 -30.08 8.35 11.90
C LYS A 2 -29.53 7.03 12.45
N CYS A 3 -28.26 7.01 12.85
CA CYS A 3 -27.62 5.82 13.39
C CYS A 3 -28.31 5.38 14.70
N PRO A 4 -28.73 4.11 14.85
CA PRO A 4 -29.38 3.64 16.07
C PRO A 4 -28.44 3.56 17.28
N ASN A 5 -27.12 3.43 17.07
CA ASN A 5 -26.13 3.36 18.15
C ASN A 5 -25.72 4.75 18.65
N CYS A 6 -25.36 5.68 17.75
CA CYS A 6 -24.81 6.99 18.13
C CYS A 6 -25.69 8.22 17.80
N GLY A 7 -26.81 8.03 17.10
CA GLY A 7 -27.76 9.11 16.78
C GLY A 7 -27.35 10.08 15.67
N ALA A 8 -26.17 9.91 15.08
CA ALA A 8 -25.65 10.76 14.01
C ALA A 8 -26.46 10.60 12.71
N GLU A 9 -26.59 11.69 11.94
CA GLU A 9 -27.25 11.67 10.62
C GLU A 9 -26.39 10.97 9.57
N MET A 10 -27.00 10.03 8.86
CA MET A 10 -26.37 9.16 7.86
C MET A 10 -26.97 9.39 6.48
N LYS A 11 -26.09 9.35 5.47
CA LYS A 11 -26.43 9.45 4.05
C LYS A 11 -27.35 8.30 3.62
N GLU A 12 -28.24 8.57 2.68
CA GLU A 12 -29.14 7.55 2.13
C GLU A 12 -28.36 6.52 1.32
N GLY A 13 -28.51 5.23 1.65
CA GLY A 13 -27.89 4.10 0.92
C GLY A 13 -26.57 3.56 1.50
N THR A 14 -26.05 4.12 2.60
CA THR A 14 -24.84 3.60 3.27
C THR A 14 -25.18 2.55 4.33
N LEU A 15 -24.51 1.38 4.25
CA LEU A 15 -24.74 0.21 5.12
C LEU A 15 -23.97 0.24 6.45
N TYR A 16 -23.17 1.27 6.72
CA TYR A 16 -22.43 1.41 7.98
C TYR A 16 -22.32 2.87 8.40
N CYS A 17 -22.18 3.12 9.69
CA CYS A 17 -22.07 4.46 10.24
C CYS A 17 -20.61 4.94 10.20
N GLU A 18 -20.31 5.95 9.38
CA GLU A 18 -18.96 6.54 9.27
C GLU A 18 -18.44 7.15 10.59
N HIS A 19 -19.32 7.42 11.56
CA HIS A 19 -18.96 8.13 12.79
C HIS A 19 -18.60 7.20 13.97
N CYS A 20 -19.17 6.00 14.03
CA CYS A 20 -18.90 5.02 15.09
C CYS A 20 -18.49 3.64 14.56
N GLY A 21 -18.49 3.44 13.24
CA GLY A 21 -18.08 2.19 12.59
C GLY A 21 -19.10 1.05 12.67
N GLU A 22 -20.32 1.32 13.14
CA GLU A 22 -21.35 0.30 13.33
C GLU A 22 -22.07 -0.02 12.01
N ASP A 23 -22.16 -1.29 11.66
CA ASP A 23 -22.91 -1.75 10.48
C ASP A 23 -24.42 -1.69 10.74
N ILE A 24 -25.18 -1.18 9.76
CA ILE A 24 -26.64 -1.14 9.83
C ILE A 24 -27.19 -2.46 9.30
N HIS A 25 -27.59 -3.32 10.23
CA HIS A 25 -28.36 -4.53 9.95
C HIS A 25 -29.79 -4.17 9.50
N ILE A 26 -30.08 -4.34 8.21
CA ILE A 26 -31.41 -4.10 7.61
C ILE A 26 -32.37 -5.28 7.85
N VAL A 27 -31.85 -6.41 8.34
CA VAL A 27 -32.64 -7.61 8.66
C VAL A 27 -32.80 -7.67 10.18
N PRO A 28 -34.03 -7.77 10.72
CA PRO A 28 -34.25 -7.91 12.15
C PRO A 28 -33.52 -9.16 12.68
N ASP A 29 -32.85 -9.03 13.83
CA ASP A 29 -32.29 -10.17 14.54
C ASP A 29 -33.40 -11.20 14.82
N PHE A 30 -33.12 -12.43 14.45
CA PHE A 30 -34.02 -13.57 14.58
C PHE A 30 -34.17 -13.94 16.06
N GLU A 31 -35.28 -13.52 16.68
CA GLU A 31 -35.71 -13.99 18.00
C GLU A 31 -36.23 -15.44 17.90
N PRO A 32 -35.57 -16.44 18.52
CA PRO A 32 -35.95 -17.86 18.38
C PRO A 32 -37.20 -18.27 19.18
N GLU A 33 -37.97 -17.32 19.72
CA GLU A 33 -39.14 -17.60 20.56
C GLU A 33 -40.49 -17.39 19.84
N ILE A 34 -40.50 -16.93 18.58
CA ILE A 34 -41.74 -16.77 17.77
C ILE A 34 -41.81 -17.81 16.64
N GLU A 35 -41.61 -19.08 16.99
CA GLU A 35 -42.12 -20.18 16.17
C GLU A 35 -42.67 -21.34 17.01
N TYR A 36 -43.27 -21.01 18.16
CA TYR A 36 -44.14 -21.92 18.89
C TYR A 36 -45.61 -21.47 18.79
N ASN A 37 -46.14 -21.26 17.58
CA ASN A 37 -47.59 -21.05 17.40
C ASN A 37 -48.13 -21.28 15.98
N MET A 38 -47.40 -21.97 15.10
CA MET A 38 -47.93 -22.41 13.79
C MET A 38 -48.36 -23.87 13.73
N GLU A 39 -48.10 -24.68 14.76
CA GLU A 39 -48.65 -26.05 14.85
C GLU A 39 -50.03 -26.10 15.52
N GLN A 40 -50.47 -25.06 16.24
CA GLN A 40 -51.79 -25.04 16.88
C GLN A 40 -52.94 -24.55 15.98
N THR A 41 -52.67 -23.75 14.95
CA THR A 41 -53.74 -23.23 14.06
C THR A 41 -54.14 -24.20 12.94
N LEU A 42 -53.28 -25.16 12.59
CA LEU A 42 -53.63 -26.18 11.60
C LEU A 42 -54.48 -27.31 12.20
N HIS A 43 -54.38 -27.55 13.51
CA HIS A 43 -55.09 -28.63 14.19
C HIS A 43 -56.55 -28.26 14.55
N ASP A 44 -56.88 -26.96 14.64
CA ASP A 44 -58.23 -26.48 14.92
C ASP A 44 -59.10 -26.35 13.65
N ILE A 45 -58.51 -26.04 12.48
CA ILE A 45 -59.27 -26.00 11.20
C ILE A 45 -59.71 -27.41 10.75
N ALA A 46 -58.92 -28.44 11.06
CA ALA A 46 -59.26 -29.82 10.72
C ALA A 46 -60.36 -30.42 11.62
N ARG A 47 -60.69 -29.77 12.75
CA ARG A 47 -61.67 -30.25 13.72
C ARG A 47 -63.07 -29.64 13.56
N GLU A 48 -63.22 -28.60 12.73
CA GLU A 48 -64.51 -27.93 12.46
C GLU A 48 -65.23 -28.43 11.19
N MET A 49 -64.72 -29.46 10.49
CA MET A 49 -65.39 -30.00 9.29
C MET A 49 -66.01 -31.39 9.48
N THR A 50 -66.48 -31.70 10.69
CA THR A 50 -67.50 -32.76 10.88
C THR A 50 -68.80 -32.12 11.32
N PRO A 51 -69.87 -32.27 10.52
CA PRO A 51 -71.19 -32.50 11.05
C PRO A 51 -71.55 -33.98 10.93
N GLU A 52 -72.04 -34.51 12.04
CA GLU A 52 -72.68 -35.80 12.23
C GLU A 52 -73.98 -35.94 11.42
N GLU A 53 -74.32 -37.20 11.13
CA GLU A 53 -75.64 -37.86 11.03
C GLU A 53 -76.87 -36.99 10.68
N ASP A 54 -77.55 -37.29 9.57
CA ASP A 54 -78.76 -38.16 9.58
C ASP A 54 -79.60 -38.06 8.28
N ALA A 55 -80.28 -39.18 8.01
CA ALA A 55 -81.60 -39.31 7.39
C ALA A 55 -81.84 -39.01 5.88
N THR A 56 -82.41 -40.04 5.25
CA THR A 56 -83.52 -40.04 4.25
C THR A 56 -83.19 -39.60 2.80
N ASP A 57 -83.36 -40.49 1.82
CA ASP A 57 -84.61 -40.73 1.04
C ASP A 57 -84.76 -39.62 -0.02
N ASP A 58 -85.03 -39.83 -1.30
CA ASP A 58 -85.11 -40.96 -2.20
C ASP A 58 -85.15 -40.30 -3.60
N GLN A 59 -84.88 -41.09 -4.65
CA GLN A 59 -85.61 -41.01 -5.95
C GLN A 59 -85.52 -39.70 -6.78
N ASP A 60 -85.42 -39.68 -8.11
CA ASP A 60 -86.08 -40.51 -9.11
C ASP A 60 -85.53 -40.05 -10.50
N VAL A 61 -85.13 -40.93 -11.42
CA VAL A 61 -85.96 -41.61 -12.45
C VAL A 61 -85.95 -40.89 -13.81
N GLN A 62 -85.64 -41.66 -14.88
CA GLN A 62 -86.61 -42.01 -15.94
C GLN A 62 -86.01 -43.12 -16.84
N GLN A 63 -86.48 -44.38 -16.72
CA GLN A 63 -87.59 -45.07 -17.42
C GLN A 63 -87.35 -45.44 -18.89
N SER A 64 -87.60 -46.72 -19.21
CA SER A 64 -88.88 -47.19 -19.80
C SER A 64 -88.89 -48.74 -19.91
N MET A 65 -89.83 -49.42 -19.22
CA MET A 65 -91.00 -50.17 -19.75
C MET A 65 -90.65 -51.48 -20.52
N THR A 66 -91.21 -52.67 -20.21
CA THR A 66 -92.62 -53.06 -20.44
C THR A 66 -92.98 -54.38 -19.71
N GLU A 67 -94.28 -54.55 -19.47
CA GLU A 67 -95.18 -55.51 -18.77
C GLU A 67 -95.12 -57.07 -18.84
N LEU A 68 -95.89 -57.66 -17.88
CA LEU A 68 -96.62 -58.98 -17.76
C LEU A 68 -95.85 -60.18 -17.13
N GLN A 69 -96.34 -61.03 -16.21
CA GLN A 69 -97.63 -61.23 -15.49
C GLN A 69 -97.43 -62.31 -14.35
N ASP A 70 -98.33 -62.34 -13.36
CA ASP A 70 -98.44 -63.15 -12.10
C ASP A 70 -98.15 -64.69 -12.09
N TRP A 71 -97.82 -65.24 -10.91
CA TRP A 71 -98.65 -66.11 -10.00
C TRP A 71 -97.80 -66.60 -8.79
N ASP A 72 -98.38 -66.56 -7.57
CA ASP A 72 -97.76 -66.82 -6.23
C ASP A 72 -97.68 -68.31 -5.79
N GLU A 73 -96.74 -68.63 -4.87
CA GLU A 73 -96.97 -69.30 -3.55
C GLU A 73 -95.66 -69.85 -2.89
N GLU A 74 -95.38 -69.33 -1.67
CA GLU A 74 -94.94 -69.98 -0.40
C GLU A 74 -93.70 -70.94 -0.27
N PRO A 75 -93.10 -71.07 0.95
CA PRO A 75 -91.65 -71.10 1.16
C PRO A 75 -91.08 -72.33 1.92
N LEU A 76 -89.74 -72.32 2.11
CA LEU A 76 -88.90 -72.88 3.20
C LEU A 76 -87.79 -73.91 2.85
N GLU A 77 -86.61 -73.59 3.42
CA GLU A 77 -85.52 -74.44 3.95
C GLU A 77 -84.64 -75.38 3.08
N ASN A 78 -83.35 -74.97 3.06
CA ASN A 78 -82.12 -75.75 3.36
C ASN A 78 -81.31 -76.50 2.27
N THR A 79 -80.01 -76.15 2.30
CA THR A 79 -78.77 -76.85 1.90
C THR A 79 -78.13 -76.68 0.49
N ALA A 80 -76.85 -76.29 0.57
CA ALA A 80 -75.68 -76.68 -0.25
C ALA A 80 -75.29 -75.90 -1.54
N LYS A 81 -74.28 -75.03 -1.35
CA LYS A 81 -73.00 -74.81 -2.10
C LYS A 81 -72.90 -75.30 -3.57
N HIS A 82 -72.53 -74.38 -4.49
CA HIS A 82 -71.61 -74.57 -5.65
C HIS A 82 -71.46 -73.23 -6.46
N PRO A 83 -70.56 -73.06 -7.46
CA PRO A 83 -69.11 -72.92 -7.31
C PRO A 83 -68.54 -71.82 -8.23
N PHE A 84 -68.49 -70.54 -7.84
CA PHE A 84 -67.87 -69.54 -8.77
C PHE A 84 -67.14 -68.35 -8.13
N ARG A 85 -67.08 -68.24 -6.80
CA ARG A 85 -66.40 -67.10 -6.12
C ARG A 85 -64.91 -67.34 -5.81
N TRP A 86 -64.43 -68.59 -5.82
CA TRP A 86 -63.06 -68.91 -5.42
C TRP A 86 -62.01 -68.52 -6.48
N LYS A 87 -62.32 -68.57 -7.78
CA LYS A 87 -61.35 -68.20 -8.83
C LYS A 87 -60.92 -66.72 -8.78
N PHE A 88 -61.84 -65.81 -8.44
CA PHE A 88 -61.52 -64.40 -8.21
C PHE A 88 -60.73 -64.18 -6.91
N ILE A 89 -61.06 -64.91 -5.84
CA ILE A 89 -60.32 -64.85 -4.57
C ILE A 89 -58.88 -65.39 -4.74
N VAL A 90 -58.68 -66.44 -5.54
CA VAL A 90 -57.34 -66.98 -5.87
C VAL A 90 -56.55 -65.98 -6.71
N LEU A 91 -57.17 -65.33 -7.69
CA LEU A 91 -56.49 -64.36 -8.53
C LEU A 91 -56.05 -63.11 -7.75
N ILE A 92 -56.87 -62.63 -6.81
CA ILE A 92 -56.49 -61.55 -5.89
C ILE A 92 -55.38 -61.99 -4.93
N LEU A 93 -55.43 -63.22 -4.40
CA LEU A 93 -54.35 -63.76 -3.56
C LEU A 93 -53.03 -63.91 -4.33
N VAL A 94 -53.07 -64.38 -5.57
CA VAL A 94 -51.87 -64.49 -6.43
C VAL A 94 -51.31 -63.11 -6.75
N LEU A 95 -52.14 -62.13 -7.08
CA LEU A 95 -51.70 -60.75 -7.30
C LEU A 95 -51.14 -60.12 -6.02
N ALA A 96 -51.70 -60.42 -4.84
CA ALA A 96 -51.16 -59.97 -3.56
C ALA A 96 -49.79 -60.60 -3.26
N VAL A 97 -49.61 -61.90 -3.52
CA VAL A 97 -48.31 -62.58 -3.37
C VAL A 97 -47.28 -62.02 -4.36
N VAL A 98 -47.66 -61.80 -5.62
CA VAL A 98 -46.78 -61.18 -6.62
C VAL A 98 -46.43 -59.75 -6.21
N ALA A 99 -47.39 -58.98 -5.68
CA ALA A 99 -47.13 -57.64 -5.16
C ALA A 99 -46.15 -57.67 -3.98
N VAL A 100 -46.29 -58.61 -3.03
CA VAL A 100 -45.36 -58.79 -1.91
C VAL A 100 -43.97 -59.23 -2.37
N VAL A 101 -43.88 -60.09 -3.40
CA VAL A 101 -42.59 -60.49 -3.98
C VAL A 101 -41.96 -59.33 -4.74
N CYS A 102 -42.72 -58.55 -5.50
CA CYS A 102 -42.23 -57.37 -6.22
C CYS A 102 -41.84 -56.23 -5.27
N THR A 103 -42.58 -55.99 -4.18
CA THR A 103 -42.20 -55.00 -3.16
C THR A 103 -41.03 -55.50 -2.33
N GLY A 104 -40.98 -56.78 -1.95
CA GLY A 104 -39.83 -57.38 -1.28
C GLY A 104 -38.56 -57.36 -2.14
N PHE A 105 -38.67 -57.66 -3.43
CA PHE A 105 -37.58 -57.54 -4.39
C PHE A 105 -37.21 -56.07 -4.63
N GLY A 106 -38.18 -55.17 -4.70
CA GLY A 106 -37.94 -53.72 -4.83
C GLY A 106 -37.23 -53.12 -3.61
N ILE A 107 -37.62 -53.52 -2.39
CA ILE A 107 -36.97 -53.12 -1.13
C ILE A 107 -35.56 -53.69 -1.05
N SER A 108 -35.38 -54.97 -1.38
CA SER A 108 -34.05 -55.62 -1.40
C SER A 108 -33.13 -55.00 -2.45
N TYR A 109 -33.65 -54.72 -3.64
CA TYR A 109 -32.93 -54.06 -4.72
C TYR A 109 -32.54 -52.63 -4.34
N SER A 110 -33.47 -51.87 -3.75
CA SER A 110 -33.21 -50.53 -3.23
C SER A 110 -32.17 -50.54 -2.11
N HIS A 111 -32.25 -51.48 -1.18
CA HIS A 111 -31.30 -51.61 -0.08
C HIS A 111 -29.90 -52.02 -0.57
N TYR A 112 -29.81 -52.94 -1.54
CA TYR A 112 -28.54 -53.32 -2.15
C TYR A 112 -27.89 -52.15 -2.91
N HIS A 113 -28.68 -51.32 -3.58
CA HIS A 113 -28.19 -50.12 -4.27
C HIS A 113 -28.20 -48.86 -3.39
N SER A 114 -28.29 -49.00 -2.06
CA SER A 114 -28.16 -47.87 -1.16
C SER A 114 -26.68 -47.52 -0.92
N ALA A 115 -26.36 -46.23 -0.79
CA ALA A 115 -24.99 -45.78 -0.56
C ALA A 115 -24.39 -46.40 0.72
N GLU A 116 -25.15 -46.43 1.81
CA GLU A 116 -24.69 -46.98 3.10
C GLU A 116 -24.32 -48.47 3.01
N TYR A 117 -25.14 -49.26 2.31
CA TYR A 117 -24.85 -50.67 2.08
C TYR A 117 -23.58 -50.84 1.25
N GLN A 118 -23.44 -50.08 0.15
CA GLN A 118 -22.26 -50.16 -0.72
C GLN A 118 -20.98 -49.76 0.04
N ILE A 119 -21.01 -48.70 0.85
CA ILE A 119 -19.86 -48.27 1.69
C ILE A 119 -19.48 -49.37 2.69
N LYS A 120 -20.47 -49.96 3.36
CA LYS A 120 -20.21 -51.02 4.34
C LYS A 120 -19.57 -52.24 3.67
N SER A 121 -20.14 -52.71 2.57
CA SER A 121 -19.57 -53.82 1.80
C SER A 121 -18.16 -53.49 1.28
N ALA A 122 -17.94 -52.26 0.81
CA ALA A 122 -16.61 -51.83 0.36
C ALA A 122 -15.57 -51.95 1.49
N ARG A 123 -15.89 -51.47 2.70
CA ARG A 123 -15.00 -51.57 3.87
C ARG A 123 -14.74 -53.02 4.30
N GLU A 124 -15.73 -53.91 4.20
CA GLU A 124 -15.56 -55.35 4.44
C GLU A 124 -14.60 -55.99 3.43
N TYR A 125 -14.71 -55.62 2.14
CA TYR A 125 -13.77 -56.04 1.10
C TYR A 125 -12.36 -55.49 1.32
N VAL A 126 -12.21 -54.23 1.75
CA VAL A 126 -10.90 -53.66 2.12
C VAL A 126 -10.28 -54.44 3.29
N ALA A 127 -11.05 -54.76 4.32
CA ALA A 127 -10.57 -55.54 5.46
C ALA A 127 -10.13 -56.97 5.07
N SER A 128 -10.71 -57.50 3.99
CA SER A 128 -10.38 -58.81 3.43
C SER A 128 -9.24 -58.74 2.39
N GLY A 129 -8.74 -57.55 2.05
CA GLY A 129 -7.71 -57.33 1.02
C GLY A 129 -8.22 -57.44 -0.43
N GLU A 130 -9.53 -57.54 -0.63
CA GLU A 130 -10.20 -57.69 -1.93
C GLU A 130 -10.45 -56.32 -2.58
N TYR A 131 -9.37 -55.65 -2.97
CA TYR A 131 -9.43 -54.24 -3.36
C TYR A 131 -10.25 -53.94 -4.63
N ASP A 132 -10.31 -54.83 -5.62
CA ASP A 132 -11.09 -54.60 -6.85
C ASP A 132 -12.60 -54.58 -6.59
N GLN A 133 -13.07 -55.44 -5.68
CA GLN A 133 -14.46 -55.48 -5.25
C GLN A 133 -14.79 -54.27 -4.38
N ALA A 134 -13.86 -53.86 -3.51
CA ALA A 134 -14.00 -52.63 -2.74
C ALA A 134 -14.14 -51.39 -3.64
N ILE A 135 -13.27 -51.26 -4.66
CA ILE A 135 -13.34 -50.16 -5.65
C ILE A 135 -14.71 -50.12 -6.31
N THR A 136 -15.21 -51.26 -6.80
CA THR A 136 -16.53 -51.34 -7.46
C THR A 136 -17.66 -50.86 -6.54
N CYS A 137 -17.62 -51.23 -5.26
CA CYS A 137 -18.61 -50.79 -4.28
C CYS A 137 -18.49 -49.29 -3.95
N TYR A 138 -17.27 -48.76 -3.81
CA TYR A 138 -17.05 -47.32 -3.60
C TYR A 138 -17.45 -46.48 -4.81
N GLU A 139 -17.16 -46.92 -6.04
CA GLU A 139 -17.60 -46.25 -7.27
C GLU A 139 -19.13 -46.19 -7.34
N ARG A 140 -19.83 -47.28 -7.04
CA ARG A 140 -21.31 -47.27 -6.93
C ARG A 140 -21.82 -46.36 -5.83
N ALA A 141 -21.11 -46.25 -4.72
CA ALA A 141 -21.48 -45.31 -3.65
C ALA A 141 -21.30 -43.85 -4.12
N LEU A 142 -20.24 -43.55 -4.87
CA LEU A 142 -19.99 -42.23 -5.46
C LEU A 142 -20.94 -41.92 -6.63
N GLU A 143 -21.47 -42.90 -7.34
CA GLU A 143 -22.55 -42.69 -8.32
C GLU A 143 -23.82 -42.15 -7.65
N ILE A 144 -24.06 -42.54 -6.40
CA ILE A 144 -25.24 -42.11 -5.61
C ILE A 144 -24.98 -40.77 -4.93
N ASP A 145 -23.79 -40.57 -4.38
CA ASP A 145 -23.36 -39.33 -3.72
C ASP A 145 -21.99 -38.84 -4.27
N PRO A 146 -21.98 -38.17 -5.45
CA PRO A 146 -20.75 -37.76 -6.11
C PRO A 146 -19.93 -36.70 -5.36
N GLY A 147 -20.57 -35.97 -4.42
CA GLY A 147 -19.94 -34.93 -3.62
C GLY A 147 -19.26 -35.46 -2.36
N ASN A 148 -19.28 -36.77 -2.11
CA ASN A 148 -18.75 -37.33 -0.88
C ASN A 148 -17.21 -37.41 -0.86
N ILE A 149 -16.57 -36.34 -0.41
CA ILE A 149 -15.11 -36.23 -0.38
C ILE A 149 -14.46 -37.29 0.51
N THR A 150 -15.10 -37.68 1.61
CA THR A 150 -14.60 -38.75 2.49
C THR A 150 -14.49 -40.08 1.74
N LEU A 151 -15.49 -40.42 0.92
CA LEU A 151 -15.44 -41.62 0.08
C LEU A 151 -14.37 -41.52 -1.01
N LYS A 152 -14.17 -40.34 -1.60
CA LYS A 152 -13.07 -40.12 -2.56
C LYS A 152 -11.71 -40.34 -1.90
N PHE A 153 -11.52 -39.91 -0.65
CA PHE A 153 -10.30 -40.20 0.12
C PHE A 153 -10.12 -41.69 0.41
N GLU A 154 -11.18 -42.38 0.87
CA GLU A 154 -11.12 -43.82 1.13
C GLU A 154 -10.77 -44.61 -0.14
N LEU A 155 -11.37 -44.24 -1.28
CA LEU A 155 -11.06 -44.82 -2.58
C LEU A 155 -9.62 -44.51 -3.03
N ALA A 156 -9.16 -43.28 -2.84
CA ALA A 156 -7.78 -42.88 -3.14
C ALA A 156 -6.78 -43.70 -2.33
N ASP A 157 -7.01 -43.91 -1.03
CA ASP A 157 -6.12 -44.71 -0.19
C ASP A 157 -6.05 -46.18 -0.64
N ILE A 158 -7.14 -46.75 -1.18
CA ILE A 158 -7.12 -48.08 -1.81
C ILE A 158 -6.26 -48.10 -3.07
N TYR A 159 -6.41 -47.11 -3.95
CA TYR A 159 -5.57 -46.99 -5.14
C TYR A 159 -4.09 -46.80 -4.79
N PHE A 160 -3.80 -46.08 -3.71
CA PHE A 160 -2.45 -45.95 -3.16
C PHE A 160 -1.90 -47.31 -2.69
N GLN A 161 -2.69 -48.10 -1.95
CA GLN A 161 -2.29 -49.45 -1.49
C GLN A 161 -2.03 -50.41 -2.66
N LYS A 162 -2.80 -50.30 -3.74
CA LYS A 162 -2.59 -51.05 -4.98
C LYS A 162 -1.39 -50.55 -5.80
N ASN A 163 -0.69 -49.50 -5.35
CA ASN A 163 0.37 -48.81 -6.09
C ASN A 163 -0.11 -48.26 -7.46
N ASN A 164 -1.42 -48.01 -7.61
CA ASN A 164 -1.98 -47.35 -8.79
C ASN A 164 -1.90 -45.83 -8.61
N LYS A 165 -0.71 -45.28 -8.90
CA LYS A 165 -0.42 -43.86 -8.69
C LYS A 165 -1.23 -42.92 -9.58
N MET A 166 -1.73 -43.38 -10.72
CA MET A 166 -2.48 -42.57 -11.68
C MET A 166 -3.86 -42.24 -11.14
N GLU A 167 -4.64 -43.26 -10.78
CA GLU A 167 -5.98 -43.08 -10.20
C GLU A 167 -5.92 -42.39 -8.83
N TYR A 168 -4.86 -42.68 -8.06
CA TYR A 168 -4.61 -41.98 -6.79
C TYR A 168 -4.45 -40.47 -6.98
N GLU A 169 -3.60 -40.05 -7.92
CA GLU A 169 -3.39 -38.63 -8.22
C GLU A 169 -4.66 -37.98 -8.78
N TYR A 170 -5.39 -38.68 -9.65
CA TYR A 170 -6.65 -38.21 -10.24
C TYR A 170 -7.68 -37.86 -9.16
N LEU A 171 -7.95 -38.78 -8.22
CA LEU A 171 -8.92 -38.54 -7.15
C LEU A 171 -8.52 -37.39 -6.24
N LEU A 172 -7.23 -37.26 -5.92
CA LEU A 172 -6.75 -36.13 -5.11
C LEU A 172 -6.92 -34.78 -5.83
N ARG A 173 -6.69 -34.73 -7.15
CA ARG A 173 -6.97 -33.53 -7.96
C ARG A 173 -8.45 -33.20 -8.00
N GLU A 174 -9.31 -34.21 -8.07
CA GLU A 174 -10.76 -34.04 -8.00
C GLU A 174 -11.20 -33.43 -6.66
N ILE A 175 -10.63 -33.91 -5.54
CA ILE A 175 -10.91 -33.36 -4.21
C ILE A 175 -10.47 -31.90 -4.10
N VAL A 176 -9.29 -31.54 -4.63
CA VAL A 176 -8.78 -30.16 -4.59
C VAL A 176 -9.63 -29.21 -5.45
N ALA A 177 -10.22 -29.72 -6.53
CA ALA A 177 -11.11 -28.94 -7.39
C ALA A 177 -12.55 -28.83 -6.84
N ASP A 178 -12.88 -29.58 -5.80
CA ASP A 178 -14.23 -29.63 -5.23
C ASP A 178 -14.47 -28.45 -4.28
N ALA A 179 -15.43 -27.59 -4.62
CA ALA A 179 -15.78 -26.42 -3.82
C ALA A 179 -16.42 -26.78 -2.46
N ALA A 180 -16.90 -28.01 -2.28
CA ALA A 180 -17.46 -28.49 -1.02
C ALA A 180 -16.40 -28.97 -0.03
N ALA A 181 -15.11 -29.01 -0.41
CA ALA A 181 -14.04 -29.48 0.44
C ALA A 181 -13.78 -28.57 1.64
N THR A 182 -13.66 -29.17 2.82
CA THR A 182 -13.27 -28.44 4.03
C THR A 182 -11.80 -28.05 3.97
N SER A 183 -11.39 -27.03 4.73
CA SER A 183 -9.98 -26.63 4.82
C SER A 183 -9.05 -27.78 5.22
N GLU A 184 -9.48 -28.65 6.13
CA GLU A 184 -8.71 -29.82 6.57
C GLU A 184 -8.55 -30.85 5.45
N GLN A 185 -9.63 -31.12 4.72
CA GLN A 185 -9.60 -32.01 3.55
C GLN A 185 -8.68 -31.46 2.46
N LEU A 186 -8.76 -30.16 2.16
CA LEU A 186 -7.86 -29.50 1.22
C LEU A 186 -6.41 -29.60 1.69
N GLU A 187 -6.10 -29.25 2.94
CA GLU A 187 -4.74 -29.35 3.49
C GLU A 187 -4.15 -30.77 3.34
N SER A 188 -4.97 -31.80 3.59
CA SER A 188 -4.59 -33.21 3.40
C SER A 188 -4.35 -33.55 1.94
N ALA A 189 -5.27 -33.18 1.03
CA ALA A 189 -5.16 -33.48 -0.39
C ALA A 189 -3.97 -32.76 -1.04
N TYR A 190 -3.78 -31.46 -0.78
CA TYR A 190 -2.62 -30.70 -1.23
C TYR A 190 -1.32 -31.29 -0.69
N GLY A 191 -1.26 -31.65 0.60
CA GLY A 191 -0.07 -32.28 1.17
C GLY A 191 0.31 -33.58 0.46
N LYS A 192 -0.68 -34.45 0.17
CA LYS A 192 -0.47 -35.69 -0.59
C LYS A 192 -0.02 -35.40 -2.03
N LEU A 193 -0.66 -34.49 -2.75
CA LEU A 193 -0.29 -34.11 -4.12
C LEU A 193 1.11 -33.53 -4.21
N ILE A 194 1.46 -32.60 -3.31
CA ILE A 194 2.78 -31.97 -3.25
C ILE A 194 3.84 -33.03 -2.99
N ALA A 195 3.61 -33.98 -2.08
CA ALA A 195 4.53 -35.09 -1.85
C ALA A 195 4.74 -35.96 -3.10
N ILE A 196 3.68 -36.23 -3.87
CA ILE A 196 3.77 -36.98 -5.14
C ILE A 196 4.63 -36.24 -6.16
N TYR A 197 4.38 -34.94 -6.39
CA TYR A 197 5.13 -34.16 -7.38
C TYR A 197 6.56 -33.89 -6.92
N ALA A 198 6.80 -33.64 -5.64
CA ALA A 198 8.13 -33.43 -5.10
C ALA A 198 8.99 -34.69 -5.24
N ALA A 199 8.42 -35.88 -5.05
CA ALA A 199 9.12 -37.15 -5.28
C ALA A 199 9.47 -37.40 -6.77
N ARG A 200 8.84 -36.66 -7.69
CA ARG A 200 9.14 -36.69 -9.13
C ARG A 200 9.96 -35.47 -9.59
N GLU A 201 10.35 -34.59 -8.67
CA GLU A 201 11.00 -33.30 -8.94
C GLU A 201 10.17 -32.39 -9.88
N ASP A 202 8.85 -32.59 -9.95
CA ASP A 202 7.93 -31.79 -10.76
C ASP A 202 7.48 -30.54 -9.99
N TYR A 203 8.44 -29.67 -9.70
CA TYR A 203 8.21 -28.44 -8.93
C TYR A 203 7.35 -27.43 -9.69
N LYS A 204 7.32 -27.50 -11.03
CA LYS A 204 6.48 -26.65 -11.86
C LYS A 204 5.00 -26.93 -11.58
N THR A 205 4.59 -28.20 -11.59
CA THR A 205 3.20 -28.58 -11.28
C THR A 205 2.82 -28.18 -9.85
N ILE A 206 3.75 -28.26 -8.88
CA ILE A 206 3.50 -27.79 -7.51
C ILE A 206 3.25 -26.28 -7.49
N ASN A 207 4.11 -25.49 -8.16
CA ASN A 207 3.94 -24.05 -8.24
C ASN A 207 2.58 -23.69 -8.83
N ASP A 208 2.22 -24.28 -9.98
CA ASP A 208 0.95 -24.00 -10.66
C ASP A 208 -0.25 -24.40 -9.79
N LEU A 209 -0.15 -25.53 -9.07
CA LEU A 209 -1.17 -25.97 -8.12
C LEU A 209 -1.35 -24.97 -6.96
N LEU A 210 -0.25 -24.47 -6.41
CA LEU A 210 -0.29 -23.52 -5.28
C LEU A 210 -0.75 -22.12 -5.68
N LEU A 211 -0.39 -21.64 -6.86
CA LEU A 211 -0.85 -20.35 -7.39
C LEU A 211 -2.37 -20.32 -7.59
N ASN A 212 -2.99 -21.48 -7.87
CA ASN A 212 -4.44 -21.62 -8.03
C ASN A 212 -5.16 -22.02 -6.73
N CYS A 213 -4.45 -22.16 -5.60
CA CYS A 213 -5.01 -22.69 -4.37
C CYS A 213 -5.98 -21.74 -3.67
N GLY A 214 -5.68 -20.43 -3.68
CA GLY A 214 -6.45 -19.39 -2.98
C GLY A 214 -6.47 -19.49 -1.44
N ASN A 215 -6.08 -20.62 -0.86
CA ASN A 215 -6.00 -20.83 0.58
C ASN A 215 -4.64 -20.39 1.13
N VAL A 216 -4.66 -19.26 1.85
CA VAL A 216 -3.45 -18.61 2.41
C VAL A 216 -2.67 -19.53 3.35
N ASN A 217 -3.32 -20.41 4.11
CA ASN A 217 -2.64 -21.32 5.04
C ASN A 217 -1.81 -22.37 4.29
N ILE A 218 -2.38 -22.95 3.24
CA ILE A 218 -1.70 -23.92 2.37
C ILE A 218 -0.55 -23.24 1.63
N MET A 219 -0.81 -22.08 1.02
CA MET A 219 0.21 -21.30 0.31
C MET A 219 1.39 -20.94 1.24
N SER A 220 1.11 -20.49 2.47
CA SER A 220 2.14 -20.15 3.46
C SER A 220 2.95 -21.37 3.90
N LYS A 221 2.29 -22.52 4.10
CA LYS A 221 2.95 -23.78 4.47
C LYS A 221 3.92 -24.28 3.41
N TYR A 222 3.59 -24.07 2.13
CA TYR A 222 4.37 -24.56 0.98
C TYR A 222 5.02 -23.43 0.17
N GLN A 223 5.25 -22.27 0.79
CA GLN A 223 5.76 -21.06 0.13
C GLN A 223 7.11 -21.26 -0.59
N SER A 224 7.94 -22.22 -0.17
CA SER A 224 9.24 -22.50 -0.80
C SER A 224 9.11 -23.10 -2.22
N TYR A 225 7.95 -23.66 -2.56
CA TYR A 225 7.65 -24.17 -3.90
C TYR A 225 6.99 -23.12 -4.80
N MET A 226 6.57 -21.99 -4.25
CA MET A 226 5.88 -20.94 -4.99
C MET A 226 6.89 -19.98 -5.61
N ALA A 227 6.58 -19.53 -6.83
CA ALA A 227 7.28 -18.48 -7.54
C ALA A 227 6.29 -17.39 -7.96
N MET A 228 6.10 -16.42 -7.07
CA MET A 228 5.21 -15.28 -7.31
C MET A 228 5.96 -14.13 -7.97
N GLU A 229 5.24 -13.33 -8.76
CA GLU A 229 5.80 -12.14 -9.39
C GLU A 229 6.30 -11.14 -8.32
N PRO A 230 7.44 -10.46 -8.56
CA PRO A 230 7.84 -9.33 -7.73
C PRO A 230 6.86 -8.16 -7.85
N GLU A 231 6.42 -7.63 -6.72
CA GLU A 231 5.65 -6.41 -6.61
C GLU A 231 6.59 -5.20 -6.49
N PHE A 232 6.30 -4.16 -7.27
CA PHE A 232 7.04 -2.90 -7.29
C PHE A 232 6.31 -1.90 -6.42
N SER A 233 7.02 -1.24 -5.49
CA SER A 233 6.41 -0.24 -4.61
C SER A 233 5.98 1.04 -5.33
N LEU A 234 6.45 1.26 -6.56
CA LEU A 234 6.18 2.44 -7.38
C LEU A 234 5.50 2.04 -8.69
N GLN A 235 4.46 2.77 -9.05
CA GLN A 235 3.86 2.66 -10.38
C GLN A 235 4.81 3.24 -11.43
N GLU A 236 4.74 2.73 -12.65
CA GLU A 236 5.51 3.29 -13.76
C GLU A 236 5.03 4.71 -14.10
N GLY A 237 5.93 5.56 -14.57
CA GLY A 237 5.59 6.92 -14.96
C GLY A 237 6.68 7.96 -14.72
N TYR A 238 6.23 9.21 -14.63
CA TYR A 238 7.06 10.39 -14.54
C TYR A 238 7.15 10.91 -13.10
N TYR A 239 8.36 11.23 -12.65
CA TYR A 239 8.64 11.74 -11.31
C TYR A 239 9.60 12.93 -11.35
N THR A 240 9.42 13.87 -10.43
CA THR A 240 10.24 15.11 -10.34
C THR A 240 11.21 15.13 -9.16
N SER A 241 11.44 13.97 -8.54
CA SER A 241 12.32 13.81 -7.38
C SER A 241 12.86 12.38 -7.32
N ILE A 242 13.99 12.19 -6.64
CA ILE A 242 14.62 10.88 -6.45
C ILE A 242 13.62 9.90 -5.83
N GLN A 243 13.47 8.72 -6.43
CA GLN A 243 12.52 7.71 -5.98
C GLN A 243 13.23 6.46 -5.42
N PRO A 244 12.91 6.00 -4.19
CA PRO A 244 13.39 4.73 -3.66
C PRO A 244 12.45 3.58 -4.07
N LEU A 245 12.79 2.89 -5.16
CA LEU A 245 12.03 1.72 -5.63
C LEU A 245 12.32 0.51 -4.75
N LYS A 246 11.27 -0.07 -4.17
CA LYS A 246 11.33 -1.33 -3.42
C LYS A 246 10.65 -2.44 -4.19
N LEU A 247 11.28 -3.61 -4.17
CA LEU A 247 10.72 -4.85 -4.70
C LEU A 247 10.36 -5.78 -3.54
N THR A 248 9.18 -6.39 -3.59
CA THR A 248 8.71 -7.36 -2.61
C THR A 248 8.10 -8.57 -3.30
N THR A 249 8.06 -9.72 -2.64
CA THR A 249 7.38 -10.90 -3.17
C THR A 249 7.03 -11.83 -2.01
N PHE A 250 6.15 -12.80 -2.28
CA PHE A 250 5.75 -13.82 -1.32
C PHE A 250 6.55 -15.10 -1.58
N GLY A 251 7.46 -15.43 -0.66
CA GLY A 251 8.27 -16.65 -0.71
C GLY A 251 9.65 -16.48 -0.04
N SER A 252 10.40 -17.58 0.07
CA SER A 252 11.73 -17.61 0.72
C SER A 252 12.92 -17.49 -0.25
N GLY A 253 12.65 -17.36 -1.54
CA GLY A 253 13.64 -17.26 -2.62
C GLY A 253 14.25 -15.87 -2.77
N LYS A 254 14.70 -15.57 -3.98
CA LYS A 254 15.47 -14.37 -4.30
C LYS A 254 14.85 -13.61 -5.46
N ILE A 255 14.89 -12.28 -5.40
CA ILE A 255 14.51 -11.39 -6.50
C ILE A 255 15.77 -10.97 -7.24
N TYR A 256 15.79 -11.18 -8.55
CA TYR A 256 16.84 -10.73 -9.46
C TYR A 256 16.28 -9.66 -10.39
N TYR A 257 17.08 -8.66 -10.74
CA TYR A 257 16.64 -7.56 -11.57
C TYR A 257 17.74 -7.04 -12.51
N THR A 258 17.31 -6.28 -13.51
CA THR A 258 18.12 -5.56 -14.48
C THR A 258 17.59 -4.13 -14.64
N THR A 259 18.46 -3.23 -15.10
CA THR A 259 18.13 -1.80 -15.29
C THR A 259 18.36 -1.33 -16.74
N ASP A 260 18.83 -2.23 -17.60
CA ASP A 260 19.33 -1.98 -18.95
C ASP A 260 18.50 -2.72 -20.02
N GLU A 261 17.21 -2.95 -19.72
CA GLU A 261 16.24 -3.68 -20.56
C GLU A 261 16.53 -5.18 -20.76
N THR A 262 17.65 -5.71 -20.27
CA THR A 262 18.00 -7.13 -20.42
C THR A 262 17.09 -8.03 -19.59
N GLU A 263 16.88 -9.28 -20.01
CA GLU A 263 16.05 -10.22 -19.25
C GLU A 263 16.76 -10.66 -17.96
N PRO A 264 16.12 -10.56 -16.79
CA PRO A 264 16.75 -10.94 -15.53
C PRO A 264 16.79 -12.47 -15.36
N GLY A 265 17.84 -12.97 -14.69
CA GLY A 265 18.01 -14.37 -14.32
C GLY A 265 18.96 -14.53 -13.12
N GLU A 266 19.37 -15.76 -12.80
CA GLU A 266 20.21 -16.05 -11.62
C GLU A 266 21.58 -15.35 -11.61
N HIS A 267 22.04 -14.89 -12.78
CA HIS A 267 23.30 -14.16 -12.94
C HIS A 267 23.13 -12.63 -12.95
N SER A 268 21.90 -12.14 -12.88
CA SER A 268 21.58 -10.70 -12.82
C SER A 268 21.79 -10.14 -11.40
N LEU A 269 21.51 -8.85 -11.22
CA LEU A 269 21.67 -8.20 -9.92
C LEU A 269 20.68 -8.77 -8.91
N LEU A 270 21.19 -9.21 -7.76
CA LEU A 270 20.37 -9.64 -6.64
C LEU A 270 19.80 -8.43 -5.91
N TYR A 271 18.48 -8.38 -5.73
CA TYR A 271 17.83 -7.33 -4.96
C TYR A 271 18.03 -7.58 -3.45
N THR A 272 18.83 -6.73 -2.82
CA THR A 272 19.10 -6.77 -1.35
C THR A 272 18.79 -5.45 -0.64
N ALA A 273 18.54 -4.38 -1.40
CA ALA A 273 18.25 -3.04 -0.89
C ALA A 273 17.42 -2.25 -1.93
N PRO A 274 16.68 -1.21 -1.50
CA PRO A 274 15.92 -0.37 -2.43
C PRO A 274 16.80 0.23 -3.54
N ILE A 275 16.29 0.26 -4.76
CA ILE A 275 16.94 0.85 -5.93
C ILE A 275 16.63 2.35 -5.93
N LEU A 276 17.65 3.19 -5.84
CA LEU A 276 17.48 4.65 -5.91
C LEU A 276 17.44 5.08 -7.38
N LEU A 277 16.30 5.62 -7.82
CA LEU A 277 16.12 6.18 -9.15
C LEU A 277 16.38 7.69 -9.10
N GLU A 278 17.54 8.10 -9.61
CA GLU A 278 17.95 9.51 -9.76
C GLU A 278 17.49 10.06 -11.12
N SER A 279 17.86 11.29 -11.48
CA SER A 279 17.49 11.88 -12.79
C SER A 279 17.89 10.97 -13.95
N GLY A 280 16.95 10.64 -14.84
CA GLY A 280 17.16 9.74 -15.99
C GLY A 280 15.97 8.83 -16.31
N ASP A 281 16.15 8.03 -17.36
CA ASP A 281 15.23 6.98 -17.80
C ASP A 281 15.67 5.61 -17.29
N TYR A 282 14.71 4.82 -16.76
CA TYR A 282 14.97 3.49 -16.24
C TYR A 282 13.93 2.49 -16.77
N CYS A 283 14.41 1.35 -17.26
CA CYS A 283 13.60 0.16 -17.50
C CYS A 283 14.02 -0.91 -16.50
N ILE A 284 13.21 -1.10 -15.45
CA ILE A 284 13.49 -2.09 -14.40
C ILE A 284 12.71 -3.36 -14.70
N LYS A 285 13.42 -4.46 -14.90
CA LYS A 285 12.83 -5.80 -15.03
C LYS A 285 13.22 -6.62 -13.81
N ALA A 286 12.26 -7.35 -13.24
CA ALA A 286 12.51 -8.20 -12.08
C ALA A 286 11.86 -9.57 -12.23
N VAL A 287 12.55 -10.60 -11.71
CA VAL A 287 12.07 -11.97 -11.61
C VAL A 287 12.36 -12.50 -10.22
N TYR A 288 11.46 -13.32 -9.69
CA TYR A 288 11.70 -14.06 -8.47
C TYR A 288 12.02 -15.52 -8.80
N ILE A 289 13.02 -16.08 -8.11
CA ILE A 289 13.44 -17.47 -8.27
C ILE A 289 13.42 -18.13 -6.89
N ASN A 290 12.66 -19.21 -6.76
CA ASN A 290 12.56 -19.95 -5.50
C ASN A 290 13.75 -20.90 -5.29
N GLU A 291 13.81 -21.54 -4.12
CA GLU A 291 14.90 -22.46 -3.76
C GLU A 291 15.00 -23.71 -4.65
N ASN A 292 13.92 -24.03 -5.37
CA ASN A 292 13.83 -25.17 -6.29
C ASN A 292 14.11 -24.78 -7.75
N GLY A 293 14.56 -23.53 -8.01
CA GLY A 293 14.89 -23.04 -9.36
C GLY A 293 13.68 -22.69 -10.23
N ILE A 294 12.47 -22.63 -9.67
CA ILE A 294 11.28 -22.16 -10.41
C ILE A 294 11.27 -20.64 -10.41
N SER A 295 11.19 -20.07 -11.62
CA SER A 295 11.11 -18.64 -11.86
C SER A 295 9.66 -18.19 -12.00
N SER A 296 9.34 -17.03 -11.44
CA SER A 296 8.08 -16.34 -11.74
C SER A 296 8.12 -15.68 -13.11
N PRO A 297 6.98 -15.19 -13.63
CA PRO A 297 6.98 -14.29 -14.77
C PRO A 297 7.81 -13.03 -14.50
N VAL A 298 8.43 -12.49 -15.55
CA VAL A 298 9.20 -11.23 -15.46
C VAL A 298 8.25 -10.06 -15.43
N VAL A 299 8.40 -9.20 -14.42
CA VAL A 299 7.67 -7.93 -14.31
C VAL A 299 8.57 -6.81 -14.81
N THR A 300 8.04 -5.97 -15.70
CA THR A 300 8.76 -4.82 -16.29
C THR A 300 8.06 -3.52 -15.91
N LYS A 301 8.81 -2.51 -15.46
CA LYS A 301 8.32 -1.16 -15.16
C LYS A 301 9.28 -0.10 -15.68
N ASN A 302 8.71 0.97 -16.25
CA ASN A 302 9.48 2.08 -16.82
C ASN A 302 9.32 3.35 -15.97
N TYR A 303 10.41 4.06 -15.75
CA TYR A 303 10.44 5.28 -14.95
C TYR A 303 11.19 6.38 -15.68
N HIS A 304 10.63 7.58 -15.68
CA HIS A 304 11.32 8.79 -16.13
C HIS A 304 11.41 9.74 -14.95
N ILE A 305 12.62 10.06 -14.52
CA ILE A 305 12.88 10.96 -13.40
C ILE A 305 13.52 12.22 -13.97
N GLU A 306 12.84 13.37 -13.85
CA GLU A 306 13.37 14.66 -14.29
C GLU A 306 13.42 15.61 -13.10
N ILE A 307 14.63 15.81 -12.57
CA ILE A 307 14.86 16.69 -11.43
C ILE A 307 15.24 18.07 -11.98
N GLU A 308 14.37 19.06 -11.77
CA GLU A 308 14.65 20.44 -12.17
C GLU A 308 15.77 21.03 -11.31
N GLU A 309 16.95 21.20 -11.91
CA GLU A 309 18.11 21.82 -11.29
C GLU A 309 17.97 23.34 -11.22
N LEU A 310 18.38 23.95 -10.10
CA LEU A 310 18.43 25.40 -9.97
C LEU A 310 19.67 25.94 -10.70
N SER A 311 19.50 26.97 -11.52
CA SER A 311 20.63 27.70 -12.10
C SER A 311 21.54 28.26 -11.00
N ALA A 312 22.84 28.07 -11.15
CA ALA A 312 23.85 28.61 -10.25
C ALA A 312 23.80 30.16 -10.21
N PRO A 313 24.09 30.81 -9.07
CA PRO A 313 24.14 32.26 -8.98
C PRO A 313 25.21 32.84 -9.91
N GLU A 314 24.85 33.80 -10.74
CA GLU A 314 25.83 34.47 -11.61
C GLU A 314 26.49 35.62 -10.85
N VAL A 315 27.77 35.46 -10.50
CA VAL A 315 28.55 36.49 -9.82
C VAL A 315 29.31 37.33 -10.85
N THR A 316 29.04 38.64 -10.88
CA THR A 316 29.55 39.59 -11.88
C THR A 316 31.07 39.79 -11.79
N ALA A 317 31.61 39.83 -10.56
CA ALA A 317 33.04 39.95 -10.33
C ALA A 317 33.77 38.64 -10.67
N VAL A 318 34.83 38.75 -11.48
CA VAL A 318 35.67 37.60 -11.87
C VAL A 318 36.73 37.36 -10.79
N SER A 319 37.17 36.12 -10.59
CA SER A 319 38.26 35.86 -9.65
C SER A 319 39.58 36.46 -10.15
N GLY A 320 40.37 37.05 -9.24
CA GLY A 320 41.63 37.68 -9.61
C GLY A 320 42.12 38.74 -8.63
N ASP A 321 43.19 39.40 -9.04
CA ASP A 321 43.79 40.54 -8.36
C ASP A 321 43.13 41.85 -8.80
N TYR A 322 42.88 42.73 -7.85
CA TYR A 322 42.22 44.02 -8.04
C TYR A 322 43.04 45.13 -7.39
N GLU A 323 43.12 46.28 -8.06
CA GLU A 323 43.87 47.45 -7.59
C GLU A 323 42.97 48.62 -7.18
N PHE A 324 41.66 48.46 -7.37
CA PHE A 324 40.62 49.44 -7.06
C PHE A 324 39.38 48.72 -6.52
N PRO A 325 38.58 49.36 -5.65
CA PRO A 325 37.43 48.73 -5.02
C PRO A 325 36.34 48.41 -6.04
N ILE A 326 35.82 47.18 -5.99
CA ILE A 326 34.70 46.70 -6.80
C ILE A 326 33.68 46.03 -5.88
N ASN A 327 32.40 46.09 -6.24
CA ASN A 327 31.37 45.31 -5.56
C ASN A 327 31.26 43.91 -6.16
N ILE A 328 31.15 42.91 -5.29
CA ILE A 328 30.77 41.55 -5.64
C ILE A 328 29.25 41.52 -5.73
N GLU A 329 28.72 41.35 -6.94
CA GLU A 329 27.28 41.37 -7.20
C GLU A 329 26.83 40.04 -7.81
N VAL A 330 25.62 39.62 -7.44
CA VAL A 330 24.96 38.42 -7.97
C VAL A 330 23.74 38.85 -8.79
N THR A 331 23.69 38.43 -10.07
CA THR A 331 22.52 38.64 -10.93
C THR A 331 21.36 37.78 -10.43
N ASP A 332 20.15 38.35 -10.36
CA ASP A 332 18.95 37.69 -9.83
C ASP A 332 19.16 37.09 -8.42
N GLY A 333 19.77 37.85 -7.51
CA GLY A 333 20.20 37.38 -6.18
C GLY A 333 19.12 36.91 -5.18
N TYR A 334 17.92 36.56 -5.61
CA TYR A 334 16.90 35.93 -4.77
C TYR A 334 17.32 34.52 -4.35
N ASP A 335 17.04 34.19 -3.08
CA ASP A 335 17.35 32.89 -2.46
C ASP A 335 18.84 32.48 -2.54
N VAL A 336 19.74 33.47 -2.60
CA VAL A 336 21.18 33.26 -2.64
C VAL A 336 21.79 33.39 -1.24
N TYR A 337 22.60 32.39 -0.87
CA TYR A 337 23.33 32.32 0.38
C TYR A 337 24.82 32.23 0.11
N TYR A 338 25.64 32.79 1.01
CA TYR A 338 27.08 32.77 0.85
C TYR A 338 27.85 32.61 2.15
N THR A 339 29.11 32.20 2.00
CA THR A 339 30.11 32.07 3.05
C THR A 339 31.41 32.71 2.60
N THR A 340 32.23 33.13 3.55
CA THR A 340 33.56 33.73 3.31
C THR A 340 34.70 33.00 4.02
N ASP A 341 34.38 31.94 4.76
CA ASP A 341 35.32 31.12 5.53
C ASP A 341 35.77 29.86 4.77
N GLY A 342 35.28 29.68 3.53
CA GLY A 342 35.55 28.52 2.67
C GLY A 342 34.62 27.32 2.88
N SER A 343 33.66 27.39 3.82
CA SER A 343 32.65 26.34 4.01
C SER A 343 31.55 26.38 2.94
N ASP A 344 30.86 25.25 2.71
CA ASP A 344 29.72 25.23 1.79
C ASP A 344 28.53 26.00 2.36
N PRO A 345 27.94 26.96 1.63
CA PRO A 345 26.81 27.69 2.15
C PRO A 345 25.56 26.81 2.28
N THR A 346 24.75 27.11 3.28
CA THR A 346 23.48 26.43 3.59
C THR A 346 22.38 27.48 3.81
N GLN A 347 21.14 27.06 4.05
CA GLN A 347 20.05 28.00 4.38
C GLN A 347 20.29 28.80 5.67
N ASN A 348 21.21 28.34 6.53
CA ASN A 348 21.61 29.04 7.76
C ASN A 348 22.81 29.98 7.53
N SER A 349 23.40 30.00 6.34
CA SER A 349 24.51 30.89 5.99
C SER A 349 24.00 32.31 5.72
N THR A 350 24.92 33.24 5.47
CA THR A 350 24.58 34.65 5.26
C THR A 350 23.76 34.82 3.97
N VAL A 351 22.61 35.48 4.06
CA VAL A 351 21.76 35.79 2.90
C VAL A 351 22.38 36.93 2.09
N TYR A 352 22.48 36.75 0.78
CA TYR A 352 22.85 37.83 -0.16
C TYR A 352 21.65 38.77 -0.33
N ASN A 353 21.79 40.02 0.10
CA ASN A 353 20.73 41.03 0.03
C ASN A 353 21.09 42.24 -0.86
N GLY A 354 22.23 42.17 -1.54
CA GLY A 354 22.71 43.24 -2.40
C GLY A 354 24.24 43.24 -2.55
N PRO A 355 24.77 44.20 -3.34
CA PRO A 355 26.20 44.33 -3.63
C PRO A 355 27.07 44.29 -2.36
N ILE A 356 28.13 43.47 -2.39
CA ILE A 356 29.08 43.34 -1.28
C ILE A 356 30.38 44.07 -1.65
N PRO A 357 30.80 45.10 -0.91
CA PRO A 357 32.11 45.71 -1.14
C PRO A 357 33.23 44.69 -0.99
N MET A 358 34.12 44.57 -1.99
CA MET A 358 35.22 43.61 -1.95
C MET A 358 36.18 43.90 -0.78
N PRO A 359 36.43 42.93 0.11
CA PRO A 359 37.37 43.11 1.21
C PRO A 359 38.80 43.33 0.71
N LEU A 360 39.58 44.12 1.46
CA LEU A 360 41.02 44.27 1.23
C LEU A 360 41.76 42.95 1.46
N GLY A 361 42.78 42.71 0.65
CA GLY A 361 43.57 41.49 0.65
C GLY A 361 42.80 40.31 0.07
N LYS A 362 43.25 39.10 0.43
CA LYS A 362 42.68 37.85 -0.09
C LYS A 362 41.35 37.54 0.58
N SER A 363 40.34 37.26 -0.23
CA SER A 363 39.04 36.76 0.21
C SER A 363 38.53 35.67 -0.71
N VAL A 364 37.77 34.72 -0.16
CA VAL A 364 37.10 33.68 -0.93
C VAL A 364 35.62 33.75 -0.58
N PHE A 365 34.77 33.72 -1.60
CA PHE A 365 33.33 33.68 -1.45
C PHE A 365 32.81 32.42 -2.11
N ARG A 366 31.90 31.70 -1.45
CA ARG A 366 31.14 30.60 -2.03
C ARG A 366 29.67 31.02 -2.03
N PHE A 367 28.99 30.91 -3.17
CA PHE A 367 27.59 31.28 -3.36
C PHE A 367 26.76 30.06 -3.77
N ILE A 368 25.53 29.97 -3.29
CA ILE A 368 24.58 28.91 -3.67
C ILE A 368 23.16 29.50 -3.72
N ARG A 369 22.34 29.04 -4.66
CA ARG A 369 20.90 29.31 -4.65
C ARG A 369 20.17 28.14 -3.99
N ILE A 370 19.29 28.44 -3.03
CA ILE A 370 18.49 27.43 -2.34
C ILE A 370 17.01 27.84 -2.34
N ALA A 371 16.21 27.24 -3.21
CA ALA A 371 14.79 27.51 -3.34
C ALA A 371 13.98 26.21 -3.12
N GLU A 372 12.95 26.27 -2.27
CA GLU A 372 12.04 25.13 -2.01
C GLU A 372 12.75 23.82 -1.61
N GLY A 373 13.90 23.92 -0.92
CA GLY A 373 14.71 22.77 -0.52
C GLY A 373 15.63 22.20 -1.60
N ARG A 374 15.54 22.69 -2.85
CA ARG A 374 16.48 22.39 -3.95
C ARG A 374 17.70 23.30 -3.83
N LYS A 375 18.84 22.82 -4.33
CA LYS A 375 20.13 23.54 -4.32
C LYS A 375 20.67 23.65 -5.75
N SER A 376 21.26 24.79 -6.09
CA SER A 376 22.10 24.92 -7.28
C SER A 376 23.50 24.37 -7.02
N GLU A 377 24.30 24.32 -8.08
CA GLU A 377 25.76 24.23 -7.95
C GLU A 377 26.33 25.40 -7.15
N ILE A 378 27.45 25.16 -6.45
CA ILE A 378 28.17 26.18 -5.67
C ILE A 378 29.12 26.94 -6.58
N VAL A 379 29.03 28.27 -6.54
CA VAL A 379 29.94 29.17 -7.26
C VAL A 379 30.99 29.70 -6.29
N GLU A 380 32.23 29.26 -6.46
CA GLU A 380 33.37 29.80 -5.73
C GLU A 380 34.04 30.94 -6.49
N LYS A 381 34.40 32.00 -5.78
CA LYS A 381 35.18 33.12 -6.28
C LYS A 381 36.28 33.49 -5.31
N SER A 382 37.50 33.65 -5.81
CA SER A 382 38.64 34.15 -5.04
C SER A 382 39.06 35.54 -5.52
N TYR A 383 39.24 36.45 -4.59
CA TYR A 383 39.61 37.84 -4.86
C TYR A 383 40.84 38.24 -4.06
N ASN A 384 41.61 39.17 -4.58
CA ASN A 384 42.71 39.81 -3.85
C ASN A 384 42.73 41.31 -4.17
N LEU A 385 42.22 42.15 -3.27
CA LEU A 385 42.20 43.61 -3.47
C LEU A 385 43.39 44.26 -2.78
N VAL A 386 44.28 44.89 -3.55
CA VAL A 386 45.45 45.61 -3.05
C VAL A 386 45.43 47.03 -3.58
N MET A 387 45.16 48.00 -2.70
CA MET A 387 45.14 49.42 -3.07
C MET A 387 46.55 49.94 -3.35
N ASN A 388 46.70 50.82 -4.34
CA ASN A 388 47.98 51.47 -4.66
C ASN A 388 48.25 52.68 -3.74
N THR A 389 48.35 52.45 -2.44
CA THR A 389 48.63 53.48 -1.43
C THR A 389 49.37 52.88 -0.24
N GLU A 390 50.21 53.69 0.42
CA GLU A 390 50.83 53.33 1.72
C GLU A 390 49.93 53.69 2.90
N PHE A 391 48.85 54.46 2.69
CA PHE A 391 47.91 54.87 3.73
C PHE A 391 46.93 53.74 4.01
N MET A 392 46.97 53.15 5.19
CA MET A 392 46.23 51.94 5.53
C MET A 392 44.89 52.24 6.23
N PRO A 393 43.96 51.27 6.30
CA PRO A 393 42.69 51.44 7.01
C PRO A 393 42.84 51.89 8.48
N GLU A 394 43.87 51.43 9.19
CA GLU A 394 44.20 51.83 10.56
C GLU A 394 44.58 53.32 10.66
N ASP A 395 45.26 53.87 9.65
CA ASP A 395 45.59 55.29 9.58
C ASP A 395 44.34 56.13 9.35
N ALA A 396 43.40 55.63 8.52
CA ALA A 396 42.11 56.26 8.33
C ALA A 396 41.29 56.28 9.63
N VAL A 397 41.27 55.18 10.39
CA VAL A 397 40.60 55.13 11.70
C VAL A 397 41.25 56.13 12.66
N THR A 398 42.58 56.18 12.73
CA THR A 398 43.31 57.13 13.59
C THR A 398 43.01 58.58 13.20
N LYS A 399 42.88 58.87 11.91
CA LYS A 399 42.48 60.19 11.43
C LYS A 399 41.08 60.59 11.92
N VAL A 400 40.11 59.67 11.89
CA VAL A 400 38.77 59.90 12.42
C VAL A 400 38.78 60.08 13.94
N VAL A 401 39.57 59.28 14.67
CA VAL A 401 39.75 59.40 16.12
C VAL A 401 40.31 60.77 16.50
N ASN A 402 41.36 61.23 15.81
CA ASN A 402 41.96 62.55 16.07
C ASN A 402 40.95 63.68 15.84
N TYR A 403 40.18 63.61 14.74
CA TYR A 403 39.09 64.55 14.50
C TYR A 403 38.04 64.54 15.62
N ALA A 404 37.67 63.36 16.13
CA ALA A 404 36.71 63.23 17.22
C ALA A 404 37.24 63.82 18.55
N ILE A 405 38.55 63.72 18.81
CA ILE A 405 39.21 64.36 19.96
C ILE A 405 39.22 65.88 19.80
N GLU A 406 39.66 66.37 18.64
CA GLU A 406 39.82 67.80 18.37
C GLU A 406 38.47 68.54 18.30
N SER A 407 37.41 67.86 17.86
CA SER A 407 36.03 68.37 17.93
C SER A 407 35.42 68.32 19.35
N GLY A 408 36.11 67.68 20.31
CA GLY A 408 35.65 67.52 21.70
C GLY A 408 34.57 66.46 21.89
N LYS A 409 34.34 65.58 20.90
CA LYS A 409 33.37 64.49 20.99
C LYS A 409 33.85 63.37 21.92
N ILE A 410 35.15 63.09 21.90
CA ILE A 410 35.84 62.19 22.82
C ILE A 410 37.04 62.91 23.43
N THR A 411 37.52 62.46 24.58
CA THR A 411 38.64 63.06 25.31
C THR A 411 39.97 62.37 25.01
N GLU A 412 39.94 61.11 24.61
CA GLU A 412 41.12 60.29 24.32
C GLU A 412 40.80 59.16 23.33
N ALA A 413 41.85 58.55 22.75
CA ALA A 413 41.73 57.53 21.71
C ALA A 413 41.01 56.24 22.15
N SER A 414 40.78 56.04 23.45
CA SER A 414 39.98 54.94 23.99
C SER A 414 38.48 55.11 23.69
N GLY A 415 38.07 56.32 23.27
CA GLY A 415 36.68 56.67 22.98
C GLY A 415 35.91 57.26 24.17
N SER A 416 36.55 57.46 25.33
CA SER A 416 35.94 58.12 26.49
C SER A 416 35.49 59.53 26.15
N PHE A 417 34.36 59.96 26.70
CA PHE A 417 33.83 61.32 26.53
C PHE A 417 33.34 61.94 27.84
N ASP A 418 33.19 61.14 28.89
CA ASP A 418 32.83 61.53 30.25
C ASP A 418 33.45 60.56 31.27
N GLU A 419 33.05 60.65 32.55
CA GLU A 419 33.51 59.75 33.62
C GLU A 419 32.84 58.37 33.59
N SER A 420 31.93 58.11 32.64
CA SER A 420 31.29 56.80 32.49
C SER A 420 32.24 55.78 31.86
N ALA A 421 31.86 54.50 31.93
CA ALA A 421 32.56 53.44 31.21
C ALA A 421 32.17 53.34 29.72
N ALA A 422 31.26 54.19 29.25
CA ALA A 422 30.81 54.21 27.85
C ALA A 422 31.88 54.82 26.92
N ALA A 423 31.86 54.43 25.65
CA ALA A 423 32.84 54.92 24.68
C ALA A 423 32.29 55.02 23.26
N TYR A 424 32.74 56.03 22.51
CA TYR A 424 32.60 56.07 21.05
C TYR A 424 33.86 55.50 20.39
N LEU A 425 33.71 54.39 19.70
CA LEU A 425 34.76 53.68 18.97
C LEU A 425 34.59 53.91 17.48
N TYR A 426 35.72 53.89 16.75
CA TYR A 426 35.74 54.07 15.30
C TYR A 426 36.35 52.83 14.66
N GLN A 427 35.63 52.24 13.71
CA GLN A 427 36.02 50.98 13.10
C GLN A 427 35.90 51.04 11.58
N TYR A 428 36.98 50.68 10.89
CA TYR A 428 36.98 50.45 9.46
C TYR A 428 35.91 49.42 9.07
N GLN A 429 35.17 49.70 7.99
CA GLN A 429 34.15 48.81 7.46
C GLN A 429 34.60 48.17 6.15
N TYR A 430 34.89 48.99 5.14
CA TYR A 430 35.30 48.57 3.81
C TYR A 430 35.87 49.76 3.03
N VAL A 431 36.48 49.49 1.88
CA VAL A 431 36.92 50.49 0.92
C VAL A 431 35.92 50.53 -0.24
N THR A 432 35.60 51.72 -0.73
CA THR A 432 34.68 51.86 -1.86
C THR A 432 34.97 53.12 -2.66
N ASN A 433 34.62 53.10 -3.94
CA ASN A 433 34.64 54.29 -4.77
C ASN A 433 33.35 55.08 -4.57
N ILE A 434 33.48 56.37 -4.20
CA ILE A 434 32.32 57.21 -3.92
C ILE A 434 32.13 58.21 -5.06
N ASN A 435 30.96 58.15 -5.72
CA ASN A 435 30.56 59.05 -6.81
C ASN A 435 31.53 59.16 -7.99
N LYS A 436 32.37 58.15 -8.24
CA LYS A 436 33.44 58.20 -9.26
C LYS A 436 34.44 59.33 -9.02
N ILE A 437 34.50 59.84 -7.78
CA ILE A 437 35.42 60.90 -7.38
C ILE A 437 36.77 60.26 -7.07
N ASP A 438 36.79 59.36 -6.08
CA ASP A 438 37.98 58.67 -5.63
C ASP A 438 37.62 57.48 -4.73
N ASP A 439 38.63 56.76 -4.26
CA ASP A 439 38.50 55.62 -3.34
C ASP A 439 38.63 56.07 -1.88
N PHE A 440 37.70 55.60 -1.05
CA PHE A 440 37.62 56.00 0.36
C PHE A 440 37.56 54.79 1.28
N TYR A 441 38.29 54.87 2.38
CA TYR A 441 38.10 54.01 3.53
C TYR A 441 36.88 54.50 4.33
N VAL A 442 35.87 53.64 4.44
CA VAL A 442 34.67 53.93 5.22
C VAL A 442 34.89 53.50 6.67
N VAL A 443 34.73 54.44 7.59
CA VAL A 443 34.88 54.24 9.03
C VAL A 443 33.55 54.50 9.70
N ALA A 444 33.06 53.52 10.46
CA ALA A 444 31.82 53.65 11.22
C ALA A 444 32.12 54.03 12.67
N GLU A 445 31.25 54.89 13.21
CA GLU A 445 31.19 55.15 14.64
C GLU A 445 30.29 54.14 15.33
N ILE A 446 30.77 53.67 16.48
CA ILE A 446 30.18 52.63 17.27
C ILE A 446 30.10 53.13 18.71
N TYR A 447 28.94 53.02 19.33
CA TYR A 447 28.76 53.30 20.73
C TYR A 447 28.87 52.00 21.54
N ARG A 448 29.74 51.99 22.55
CA ARG A 448 29.83 50.93 23.55
C ARG A 448 29.25 51.44 24.87
N GLY A 449 28.18 50.80 25.35
CA GLY A 449 27.57 51.09 26.64
C GLY A 449 28.40 50.60 27.83
N GLU A 450 28.03 51.03 29.03
CA GLU A 450 28.70 50.63 30.28
C GLU A 450 28.64 49.12 30.55
N ASP A 451 27.57 48.47 30.08
CA ASP A 451 27.37 47.02 30.14
C ASP A 451 28.17 46.26 29.07
N GLY A 452 28.95 46.97 28.25
CA GLY A 452 29.73 46.42 27.15
C GLY A 452 28.93 46.17 25.87
N THR A 453 27.63 46.52 25.83
CA THR A 453 26.84 46.41 24.60
C THR A 453 27.36 47.35 23.52
N VAL A 454 27.37 46.88 22.27
CA VAL A 454 27.96 47.61 21.14
C VAL A 454 26.88 47.88 20.10
N THR A 455 26.68 49.15 19.74
CA THR A 455 25.63 49.60 18.82
C THR A 455 26.20 50.55 17.77
N LYS A 456 25.86 50.36 16.49
CA LYS A 456 26.24 51.32 15.43
C LYS A 456 25.42 52.60 15.58
N THR A 457 26.07 53.76 15.57
CA THR A 457 25.38 55.06 15.74
C THR A 457 24.72 55.57 14.46
N GLY A 458 25.10 54.98 13.31
CA GLY A 458 24.72 55.46 11.98
C GLY A 458 25.64 56.57 11.44
N ASN A 459 26.55 57.11 12.26
CA ASN A 459 27.55 58.05 11.76
C ASN A 459 28.65 57.31 11.00
N LEU A 460 28.86 57.72 9.76
CA LEU A 460 29.90 57.21 8.89
C LEU A 460 30.84 58.33 8.47
N PHE A 461 32.11 57.98 8.30
CA PHE A 461 33.17 58.85 7.82
C PHE A 461 33.81 58.21 6.60
N ALA A 462 34.29 59.05 5.70
CA ALA A 462 35.05 58.63 4.53
C ALA A 462 36.40 59.33 4.52
N VAL A 463 37.47 58.54 4.52
CA VAL A 463 38.85 59.05 4.39
C VAL A 463 39.38 58.66 3.03
N ASN A 464 39.78 59.65 2.23
CA ASN A 464 40.34 59.40 0.90
C ASN A 464 41.64 58.58 1.03
N ALA A 465 41.76 57.48 0.29
CA ALA A 465 42.87 56.55 0.38
C ALA A 465 44.23 57.13 -0.09
N TYR A 466 44.20 58.22 -0.86
CA TYR A 466 45.38 58.83 -1.48
C TYR A 466 45.66 60.24 -0.94
N THR A 467 44.66 61.13 -0.94
CA THR A 467 44.78 62.52 -0.44
C THR A 467 44.70 62.61 1.08
N ARG A 468 44.19 61.56 1.73
CA ARG A 468 43.94 61.47 3.18
C ARG A 468 42.88 62.45 3.67
N GLU A 469 42.15 63.15 2.79
CA GLU A 469 41.08 64.07 3.20
C GLU A 469 39.95 63.31 3.91
N LEU A 470 39.41 63.91 4.98
CA LEU A 470 38.35 63.33 5.80
C LEU A 470 37.02 64.03 5.50
N TYR A 471 35.98 63.23 5.33
CA TYR A 471 34.62 63.70 5.06
C TYR A 471 33.64 63.00 5.98
N LYS A 472 32.54 63.70 6.31
CA LYS A 472 31.36 63.03 6.84
C LYS A 472 30.64 62.31 5.71
N LEU A 473 30.25 61.05 5.91
CA LEU A 473 29.55 60.29 4.91
C LEU A 473 28.05 60.30 5.17
N GLN A 474 27.28 60.62 4.12
CA GLN A 474 25.83 60.62 4.15
C GLN A 474 25.29 59.43 3.36
N THR A 475 24.23 58.82 3.86
CA THR A 475 23.47 57.75 3.19
C THR A 475 22.16 58.31 2.68
N ASP A 476 21.75 57.88 1.51
CA ASP A 476 20.39 58.11 1.01
C ASP A 476 19.32 57.38 1.85
N GLU A 477 18.04 57.69 1.63
CA GLU A 477 16.91 57.05 2.33
C GLU A 477 16.85 55.52 2.12
N SER A 478 17.49 55.02 1.06
CA SER A 478 17.59 53.58 0.79
C SER A 478 18.75 52.90 1.53
N GLY A 479 19.68 53.67 2.08
CA GLY A 479 20.91 53.18 2.72
C GLY A 479 21.90 52.53 1.76
N ARG A 480 21.70 52.67 0.43
CA ARG A 480 22.47 51.98 -0.62
C ARG A 480 23.40 52.90 -1.39
N HIS A 481 23.17 54.22 -1.33
CA HIS A 481 24.03 55.19 -2.01
C HIS A 481 24.67 56.14 -1.00
N TYR A 482 25.99 56.25 -1.12
CA TYR A 482 26.81 57.12 -0.29
C TYR A 482 27.13 58.42 -1.02
N THR A 483 26.97 59.53 -0.33
CA THR A 483 27.43 60.85 -0.78
C THR A 483 28.40 61.44 0.21
N LEU A 484 29.45 62.09 -0.31
CA LEU A 484 30.36 62.89 0.51
C LEU A 484 29.60 64.11 1.02
N GLY A 485 29.51 64.25 2.34
CA GLY A 485 29.03 65.45 3.00
C GLY A 485 30.15 66.48 3.16
N ASP A 486 30.08 67.26 4.24
CA ASP A 486 31.07 68.30 4.52
C ASP A 486 32.47 67.71 4.68
N ARG A 487 33.45 68.39 4.07
CA ARG A 487 34.86 68.13 4.34
C ARG A 487 35.16 68.54 5.78
N LEU A 488 35.75 67.62 6.52
CA LEU A 488 36.10 67.80 7.91
C LEU A 488 37.56 68.22 7.96
N ASP A 489 37.78 69.51 7.73
CA ASP A 489 39.09 70.14 7.90
C ASP A 489 39.28 70.51 9.38
N ILE A 490 40.50 70.33 9.85
CA ILE A 490 40.99 70.92 11.09
C ILE A 490 42.19 71.80 10.75
#